data_AF-A0A2V8E078-F1
#
_entry.id   AF-A0A2V8E078-F1
#
_cell.length_a   1.000
_cell.length_b   1.000
_cell.length_c   1.000
_cell.angle_alpha   90.00
_cell.angle_beta   90.00
_cell.angle_gamma   90.00
#
_symmetry.space_group_name_H-M   'P 1'
#
loop_
_entity.id
_entity.type
_entity.pdbx_description
1 polymer ?
#
loop_
_entity_poly.entity_id
_entity_poly.type
_entity_poly.pdbx_seq_one_letter_code
_entity_poly.pdbx_strand_id
1 'polypeptide(L)'
;MSAGAPSQIYDPFMILNVQRQVQHQLTEAVRRQYGIEGMPPFAIEVPPNRALGDLAVTAAFQLARTLRKSPRVIAQELAAAIGAIPGIARVVAAPNGYLNLYLNRPAFLLARLRGDIAPLRSREEKTIVEHTAINPNKAAHIGHLRNATLG
;
A
#
# COMPACT_ATOMS: atom_id res chain seq x y z
N MET A 1 2.82 -31.50 -0.64
CA MET A 1 2.17 -30.85 0.52
C MET A 1 1.99 -29.39 0.15
N SER A 2 0.77 -29.02 -0.25
CA SER A 2 0.44 -27.69 -0.75
C SER A 2 0.50 -26.69 0.40
N ALA A 3 1.38 -25.69 0.28
CA ALA A 3 1.37 -24.53 1.17
C ALA A 3 0.05 -23.80 0.96
N GLY A 4 -0.88 -23.97 1.90
CA GLY A 4 -2.16 -23.26 1.89
C GLY A 4 -1.89 -21.75 1.86
N ALA A 5 -2.48 -21.08 0.87
CA ALA A 5 -2.47 -19.63 0.81
C ALA A 5 -2.95 -19.07 2.16
N PRO A 6 -2.28 -18.04 2.74
CA PRO A 6 -2.73 -17.45 3.99
C PRO A 6 -4.18 -16.97 3.81
N SER A 7 -5.08 -17.63 4.53
CA SER A 7 -6.50 -17.30 4.66
C SER A 7 -6.66 -15.81 4.87
N GLN A 8 -7.55 -15.17 4.11
CA GLN A 8 -7.78 -13.72 4.07
C GLN A 8 -7.83 -13.07 5.48
N ILE A 9 -6.71 -12.48 5.92
CA ILE A 9 -6.62 -11.70 7.18
C ILE A 9 -6.94 -10.21 6.93
N TYR A 10 -7.32 -9.85 5.70
CA TYR A 10 -7.23 -8.47 5.22
C TYR A 10 -8.51 -8.02 4.53
N ASP A 11 -9.24 -7.09 5.16
CA ASP A 11 -10.39 -6.40 4.58
C ASP A 11 -9.94 -5.54 3.36
N PRO A 12 -10.48 -5.76 2.15
CA PRO A 12 -10.11 -5.00 0.95
C PRO A 12 -10.40 -3.50 1.05
N PHE A 13 -11.20 -3.06 2.03
CA PHE A 13 -11.57 -1.66 2.23
C PHE A 13 -10.70 -0.96 3.28
N MET A 14 -9.59 -1.56 3.72
CA MET A 14 -8.53 -0.86 4.47
C MET A 14 -7.43 -0.38 3.54
N ILE A 15 -6.96 0.87 3.73
CA ILE A 15 -5.97 1.48 2.82
C ILE A 15 -4.64 0.71 2.78
N LEU A 16 -4.19 0.19 3.93
CA LEU A 16 -2.98 -0.63 4.02
C LEU A 16 -3.12 -1.95 3.23
N ASN A 17 -4.33 -2.52 3.19
CA ASN A 17 -4.60 -3.75 2.44
C ASN A 17 -4.64 -3.47 0.95
N VAL A 18 -5.24 -2.37 0.53
CA VAL A 18 -5.16 -1.91 -0.86
C VAL A 18 -3.71 -1.69 -1.29
N GLN A 19 -2.91 -0.98 -0.50
CA GLN A 19 -1.50 -0.76 -0.82
C GLN A 19 -0.74 -2.09 -1.00
N ARG A 20 -0.97 -3.07 -0.11
CA ARG A 20 -0.39 -4.43 -0.25
C ARG A 20 -0.86 -5.15 -1.52
N GLN A 21 -2.15 -5.09 -1.82
CA GLN A 21 -2.70 -5.71 -3.04
C GLN A 21 -2.15 -5.05 -4.30
N VAL A 22 -2.01 -3.72 -4.31
CA VAL A 22 -1.37 -2.96 -5.40
C VAL A 22 0.08 -3.40 -5.57
N GLN A 23 0.85 -3.52 -4.48
CA GLN A 23 2.24 -3.99 -4.53
C GLN A 23 2.35 -5.40 -5.14
N HIS A 24 1.52 -6.33 -4.65
CA HIS A 24 1.47 -7.70 -5.15
C HIS A 24 1.10 -7.74 -6.64
N GLN A 25 0.00 -7.11 -7.04
CA GLN A 25 -0.47 -7.15 -8.42
C GLN A 25 0.50 -6.47 -9.39
N LEU A 26 1.16 -5.39 -9.00
CA LEU A 26 2.21 -4.77 -9.82
C LEU A 26 3.42 -5.68 -9.97
N THR A 27 3.86 -6.33 -8.89
CA THR A 27 5.00 -7.24 -8.95
C THR A 27 4.70 -8.42 -9.87
N GLU A 28 3.51 -9.01 -9.76
CA GLU A 28 3.06 -10.08 -10.66
C GLU A 28 2.87 -9.62 -12.10
N ALA A 29 2.38 -8.39 -12.33
CA ALA A 29 2.28 -7.82 -13.67
C ALA A 29 3.65 -7.60 -14.31
N VAL A 30 4.62 -7.07 -13.55
CA VAL A 30 6.00 -6.88 -14.02
C VAL A 30 6.65 -8.22 -14.35
N ARG A 31 6.48 -9.22 -13.48
CA ARG A 31 7.01 -10.57 -13.71
C ARG A 31 6.43 -11.17 -14.99
N ARG A 32 5.10 -11.12 -15.18
CA ARG A 32 4.43 -11.66 -16.37
C ARG A 32 4.78 -10.92 -17.66
N GLN A 33 4.87 -9.59 -17.60
CA GLN A 33 5.06 -8.76 -18.80
C GLN A 33 6.51 -8.68 -19.26
N TYR A 34 7.46 -8.71 -18.32
CA TYR A 34 8.88 -8.45 -18.63
C TYR A 34 9.83 -9.57 -18.20
N GLY A 35 9.36 -10.60 -17.51
CA GLY A 35 10.21 -11.69 -17.02
C GLY A 35 11.23 -11.25 -15.97
N ILE A 36 11.03 -10.09 -15.33
CA ILE A 36 11.94 -9.59 -14.30
C ILE A 36 11.60 -10.25 -12.96
N GLU A 37 12.56 -10.97 -12.39
CA GLU A 37 12.50 -11.46 -11.01
C GLU A 37 13.10 -10.41 -10.07
N GLY A 38 12.31 -9.94 -9.10
CA GLY A 38 12.71 -8.89 -8.17
C GLY A 38 12.41 -7.49 -8.71
N MET A 39 11.31 -6.90 -8.22
CA MET A 39 10.93 -5.54 -8.56
C MET A 39 11.75 -4.53 -7.73
N PRO A 40 12.36 -3.50 -8.34
CA PRO A 40 12.99 -2.43 -7.57
C PRO A 40 11.95 -1.75 -6.65
N PRO A 41 12.34 -1.32 -5.43
CA PRO A 41 11.42 -0.65 -4.51
C PRO A 41 10.76 0.56 -5.16
N PHE A 42 9.44 0.67 -5.02
CA PHE A 42 8.66 1.78 -5.52
C PHE A 42 7.72 2.29 -4.45
N ALA A 43 7.32 3.55 -4.58
CA ALA A 43 6.43 4.22 -3.64
C ALA A 43 4.97 4.17 -4.10
N ILE A 44 4.07 4.11 -3.12
CA ILE A 44 2.64 4.39 -3.29
C ILE A 44 2.35 5.64 -2.48
N GLU A 45 1.99 6.71 -3.16
CA GLU A 45 1.89 8.06 -2.60
C GLU A 45 0.46 8.60 -2.74
N VAL A 46 0.15 9.65 -1.99
CA VAL A 46 -1.08 10.42 -2.19
C VAL A 46 -0.79 11.54 -3.20
N PRO A 47 -1.49 11.61 -4.34
CA PRO A 47 -1.27 12.65 -5.32
C PRO A 47 -1.68 14.04 -4.78
N PRO A 48 -1.16 15.14 -5.37
CA PRO A 48 -1.41 16.50 -4.87
C PRO A 48 -2.87 16.94 -4.95
N ASN A 49 -3.66 16.30 -5.81
CA ASN A 49 -5.11 16.51 -5.86
C ASN A 49 -5.85 15.23 -6.30
N ARG A 50 -7.15 15.19 -6.02
CA ARG A 50 -8.01 14.02 -6.26
C ARG A 50 -8.35 13.78 -7.75
N ALA A 51 -8.14 14.76 -8.63
CA ALA A 51 -8.33 14.58 -10.07
C ALA A 51 -7.26 13.66 -10.67
N LEU A 52 -6.10 13.56 -10.00
CA LEU A 52 -5.03 12.64 -10.34
C LEU A 52 -5.18 11.27 -9.66
N GLY A 53 -6.30 10.98 -9.00
CA GLY A 53 -6.54 9.73 -8.30
C GLY A 53 -6.48 9.84 -6.78
N ASP A 54 -6.57 8.69 -6.14
CA ASP A 54 -6.48 8.55 -4.69
C ASP A 54 -5.09 8.06 -4.25
N LEU A 55 -4.42 7.31 -5.11
CA LEU A 55 -3.05 6.84 -4.94
C LEU A 55 -2.29 7.00 -6.25
N ALA A 56 -0.98 7.26 -6.17
CA ALA A 56 -0.08 7.34 -7.31
C ALA A 56 1.12 6.42 -7.08
N VAL A 57 1.54 5.70 -8.11
CA VAL A 57 2.60 4.69 -8.04
C VAL A 57 3.76 5.02 -8.95
N THR A 58 4.98 4.95 -8.40
CA THR A 58 6.23 5.33 -9.09
C THR A 58 6.97 4.17 -9.76
N ALA A 59 6.35 2.99 -9.83
CA ALA A 59 6.94 1.75 -10.37
C ALA A 59 7.59 1.93 -11.76
N ALA A 60 6.94 2.65 -12.67
CA ALA A 60 7.44 2.83 -14.03
C ALA A 60 8.77 3.58 -14.10
N PHE A 61 9.02 4.52 -13.18
CA PHE A 61 10.31 5.23 -13.10
C PHE A 61 11.44 4.29 -12.69
N GLN A 62 11.17 3.39 -11.74
CA GLN A 62 12.15 2.43 -11.24
C GLN A 62 12.53 1.40 -12.31
N LEU A 63 11.58 1.06 -13.19
CA LEU A 63 11.79 0.11 -14.28
C LEU A 63 12.42 0.73 -15.53
N ALA A 64 12.41 2.06 -15.67
CA ALA A 64 12.83 2.76 -16.89
C ALA A 64 14.27 2.42 -17.30
N ARG A 65 15.20 2.40 -16.35
CA ARG A 65 16.60 2.07 -16.60
C ARG A 65 16.78 0.62 -17.05
N THR A 66 16.11 -0.31 -16.36
CA THR A 66 16.20 -1.75 -16.63
C THR A 66 15.58 -2.12 -17.98
N LEU A 67 14.41 -1.57 -18.28
CA LEU A 67 13.67 -1.86 -19.52
C LEU A 67 14.13 -1.02 -20.71
N ARG A 68 14.93 0.03 -20.49
CA ARG A 68 15.33 1.02 -21.51
C ARG A 68 14.14 1.61 -22.27
N LYS A 69 13.01 1.77 -21.57
CA LYS A 69 11.76 2.37 -22.06
C LYS A 69 11.44 3.63 -21.27
N SER A 70 10.71 4.56 -21.87
CA SER A 70 10.25 5.74 -21.13
C SER A 70 9.23 5.35 -20.04
N PRO A 71 9.23 6.03 -18.87
CA PRO A 71 8.26 5.75 -17.80
C PRO A 71 6.80 5.78 -18.28
N ARG A 72 6.47 6.67 -19.23
CA ARG A 72 5.13 6.76 -19.84
C ARG A 72 4.71 5.45 -20.50
N VAL A 73 5.59 4.86 -21.32
CA VAL A 73 5.31 3.60 -22.03
C VAL A 73 5.14 2.46 -21.03
N ILE A 74 6.04 2.38 -20.04
CA ILE A 74 5.96 1.34 -19.00
C ILE A 74 4.67 1.49 -18.18
N ALA A 75 4.28 2.72 -17.82
CA ALA A 75 3.03 2.96 -17.09
C ALA A 75 1.80 2.49 -17.87
N GLN A 76 1.78 2.72 -19.19
CA GLN A 76 0.70 2.27 -20.08
C GLN A 76 0.65 0.74 -20.17
N GLU A 77 1.79 0.09 -20.40
CA GLU A 77 1.90 -1.38 -20.44
C GLU A 77 1.44 -2.00 -19.11
N LEU A 78 1.88 -1.45 -17.97
CA LEU A 78 1.47 -1.92 -16.65
C LEU A 78 -0.01 -1.69 -16.37
N ALA A 79 -0.56 -0.52 -16.72
CA ALA A 79 -1.98 -0.25 -16.52
C ALA A 79 -2.87 -1.22 -17.33
N ALA A 80 -2.40 -1.69 -18.49
CA ALA A 80 -3.07 -2.71 -19.29
C ALA A 80 -2.92 -4.13 -18.69
N ALA A 81 -1.78 -4.44 -18.07
CA ALA A 81 -1.45 -5.79 -17.58
C ALA A 81 -1.89 -6.08 -16.13
N ILE A 82 -2.07 -5.05 -15.29
CA ILE A 82 -2.25 -5.17 -13.84
C ILE A 82 -3.55 -5.88 -13.42
N GLY A 83 -4.57 -5.90 -14.29
CA GLY A 83 -5.85 -6.52 -14.00
C GLY A 83 -6.66 -5.83 -12.89
N ALA A 84 -7.67 -6.53 -12.37
CA ALA A 84 -8.53 -5.99 -11.32
C ALA A 84 -7.85 -6.09 -9.95
N ILE A 85 -7.95 -5.01 -9.16
CA ILE A 85 -7.44 -4.95 -7.78
C ILE A 85 -8.64 -4.67 -6.87
N PRO A 86 -8.89 -5.49 -5.82
CA PRO A 86 -9.96 -5.22 -4.88
C PRO A 86 -9.84 -3.82 -4.26
N GLY A 87 -10.97 -3.12 -4.16
CA GLY A 87 -11.00 -1.74 -3.65
C GLY A 87 -10.57 -0.65 -4.65
N ILE A 88 -10.05 -1.00 -5.84
CA ILE A 88 -9.69 -0.05 -6.89
C ILE A 88 -10.77 -0.07 -7.99
N ALA A 89 -11.33 1.09 -8.29
CA ALA A 89 -12.31 1.26 -9.36
C ALA A 89 -11.63 1.30 -10.74
N ARG A 90 -10.47 1.94 -10.85
CA ARG A 90 -9.69 2.01 -12.10
C ARG A 90 -8.25 2.40 -11.85
N VAL A 91 -7.39 2.03 -12.80
CA VAL A 91 -5.97 2.40 -12.88
C VAL A 91 -5.74 3.15 -14.19
N VAL A 92 -5.01 4.26 -14.14
CA VAL A 92 -4.76 5.14 -15.29
C VAL A 92 -3.26 5.44 -15.37
N ALA A 93 -2.66 5.18 -16.53
CA ALA A 93 -1.31 5.61 -16.82
C ALA A 93 -1.28 7.12 -17.07
N ALA A 94 -0.59 7.86 -16.20
CA ALA A 94 -0.43 9.30 -16.35
C ALA A 94 0.65 9.61 -17.40
N PRO A 95 0.53 10.73 -18.16
CA PRO A 95 1.51 11.09 -19.18
C PRO A 95 2.95 11.25 -18.68
N ASN A 96 3.12 11.61 -17.40
CA ASN A 96 4.41 11.79 -16.74
C ASN A 96 5.02 10.48 -16.21
N GLY A 97 4.34 9.32 -16.36
CA GLY A 97 4.88 8.01 -15.96
C GLY A 97 4.38 7.48 -14.63
N TYR A 98 3.46 8.14 -13.94
CA TYR A 98 2.80 7.55 -12.77
C TYR A 98 1.71 6.56 -13.20
N LEU A 99 1.48 5.53 -12.40
CA LEU A 99 0.18 4.84 -12.41
C LEU A 99 -0.70 5.49 -11.33
N ASN A 100 -1.79 6.11 -11.76
CA ASN A 100 -2.77 6.74 -10.88
C ASN A 100 -3.93 5.76 -10.63
N LEU A 101 -4.23 5.50 -9.37
CA LEU A 101 -5.27 4.57 -8.95
C LEU A 101 -6.42 5.33 -8.31
N TYR A 102 -7.65 4.92 -8.64
CA TYR A 102 -8.88 5.51 -8.13
C TYR A 102 -9.59 4.46 -7.29
N LEU A 103 -9.90 4.78 -6.04
CA LEU A 103 -10.58 3.86 -5.16
C LEU A 103 -12.04 3.69 -5.58
N ASN A 104 -12.61 2.52 -5.29
CA ASN A 104 -14.06 2.33 -5.28
C ASN A 104 -14.63 3.02 -4.02
N ARG A 105 -14.70 4.34 -4.04
CA ARG A 105 -15.11 5.18 -2.90
C ARG A 105 -16.48 4.77 -2.33
N PRO A 106 -17.52 4.46 -3.14
CA PRO A 106 -18.79 3.97 -2.61
C PRO A 106 -18.65 2.69 -1.80
N ALA A 107 -17.91 1.70 -2.30
CA ALA A 107 -17.69 0.45 -1.57
C ALA A 107 -16.93 0.70 -0.25
N PHE A 108 -15.91 1.56 -0.29
CA PHE A 108 -15.18 1.97 0.92
C PHE A 108 -16.11 2.61 1.95
N LEU A 109 -16.97 3.54 1.53
CA LEU A 109 -17.91 4.23 2.43
C LEU A 109 -18.93 3.27 3.03
N LEU A 110 -19.57 2.45 2.20
CA LEU A 110 -20.61 1.51 2.64
C LEU A 110 -20.06 0.50 3.65
N ALA A 111 -18.85 -0.01 3.46
CA ALA A 111 -18.21 -0.90 4.42
C ALA A 111 -18.04 -0.24 5.80
N ARG A 112 -17.66 1.05 5.87
CA ARG A 112 -17.58 1.79 7.15
C ARG A 112 -18.96 1.89 7.79
N LEU A 113 -19.95 2.33 7.02
CA LEU A 113 -21.29 2.63 7.54
C LEU A 113 -22.00 1.39 8.07
N ARG A 114 -21.72 0.22 7.49
CA ARG A 114 -22.27 -1.07 7.95
C ARG A 114 -21.52 -1.67 9.13
N GLY A 115 -20.35 -1.14 9.48
CA GLY A 115 -19.48 -1.75 10.48
C GLY A 115 -18.79 -3.03 9.99
N ASP A 116 -18.75 -3.25 8.66
CA ASP A 116 -18.17 -4.46 8.04
C ASP A 116 -16.63 -4.46 8.12
N ILE A 117 -16.02 -3.35 8.57
CA ILE A 117 -14.59 -3.21 8.68
C ILE A 117 -14.11 -3.84 9.98
N ALA A 118 -13.64 -5.07 9.87
CA ALA A 118 -12.97 -5.74 10.96
C ALA A 118 -11.69 -4.96 11.35
N PRO A 119 -11.41 -4.77 12.64
CA PRO A 119 -10.11 -4.29 13.07
C PRO A 119 -9.03 -5.24 12.55
N LEU A 120 -7.86 -4.68 12.22
CA LEU A 120 -6.70 -5.50 11.85
C LEU A 120 -6.47 -6.51 12.96
N ARG A 121 -6.62 -7.81 12.66
CA ARG A 121 -6.23 -8.83 13.61
C ARG A 121 -4.74 -8.69 13.84
N SER A 122 -4.35 -8.44 15.08
CA SER A 122 -2.95 -8.53 15.48
C SER A 122 -2.45 -9.90 15.06
N ARG A 123 -1.24 -9.97 14.51
CA ARG A 123 -0.54 -11.25 14.50
C ARG A 123 -0.52 -11.77 15.93
N GLU A 124 -0.69 -13.08 16.13
CA GLU A 124 -0.56 -13.72 17.46
C GLU A 124 0.91 -13.73 17.93
N GLU A 125 1.70 -12.74 17.53
CA GLU A 125 3.09 -12.58 17.89
C GLU A 125 3.15 -11.68 19.14
N LYS A 126 3.80 -12.18 20.19
CA LYS A 126 4.04 -11.40 21.41
C LYS A 126 4.86 -10.15 21.05
N THR A 127 4.24 -8.99 21.18
CA THR A 127 4.89 -7.69 20.97
C THR A 127 5.04 -7.00 22.33
N ILE A 128 6.27 -6.65 22.71
CA ILE A 128 6.57 -5.90 23.94
C ILE A 128 6.84 -4.44 23.53
N VAL A 129 6.09 -3.50 24.12
CA VAL A 129 6.35 -2.06 24.01
C VAL A 129 6.81 -1.58 25.38
N GLU A 130 8.09 -1.24 25.50
CA GLU A 130 8.65 -0.59 26.69
C GLU A 130 8.73 0.91 26.45
N HIS A 131 8.13 1.70 27.33
CA HIS A 131 8.10 3.15 27.20
C HIS A 131 8.07 3.83 28.57
N THR A 132 8.21 5.15 28.56
CA THR A 132 8.21 6.02 29.75
C THR A 132 9.42 5.83 30.66
N ALA A 133 9.62 4.63 31.22
CA ALA A 133 10.77 4.18 32.01
C ALA A 133 11.41 5.30 32.86
N ILE A 134 10.59 6.04 33.61
CA ILE A 134 11.06 7.18 34.41
C ILE A 134 11.81 6.63 35.61
N ASN A 135 13.01 7.17 35.85
CA ASN A 135 13.79 6.85 37.03
C ASN A 135 13.04 7.29 38.30
N PRO A 136 12.85 6.42 39.32
CA PRO A 136 11.97 6.70 40.45
C PRO A 136 12.47 7.82 41.37
N ASN A 137 13.71 8.29 41.18
CA ASN A 137 14.33 9.40 41.92
C ASN A 137 14.18 10.76 41.22
N LYS A 138 13.42 10.86 40.12
CA LYS A 138 13.27 12.08 39.32
C LYS A 138 11.80 12.42 39.08
N ALA A 139 11.46 13.70 39.16
CA ALA A 139 10.13 14.20 38.80
C ALA A 139 9.84 14.05 37.30
N ALA A 140 8.59 13.74 36.97
CA ALA A 140 8.14 13.70 35.58
C ALA A 140 8.20 15.09 34.93
N HIS A 141 8.43 15.14 33.63
CA HIS A 141 8.50 16.38 32.85
C HIS A 141 7.95 16.12 31.44
N ILE A 142 7.81 17.18 30.63
CA ILE A 142 7.18 17.11 29.30
C ILE A 142 7.77 16.03 28.38
N GLY A 143 9.09 15.80 28.45
CA GLY A 143 9.74 14.71 27.72
C GLY A 143 9.25 13.31 28.11
N HIS A 144 8.91 13.07 29.38
CA HIS A 144 8.35 11.81 29.84
C HIS A 144 6.88 11.68 29.44
N LEU A 145 6.12 12.79 29.45
CA LEU A 145 4.75 12.80 28.95
C LEU A 145 4.69 12.35 27.48
N ARG A 146 5.59 12.88 26.63
CA ARG A 146 5.72 12.42 25.25
C ARG A 146 5.93 10.91 25.15
N ASN A 147 6.84 10.35 25.95
CA ASN A 147 7.13 8.92 25.91
C ASN A 147 5.94 8.08 26.44
N ALA A 148 5.22 8.58 27.44
CA ALA A 148 4.00 7.96 27.97
C ALA A 148 2.82 7.99 27.00
N THR A 149 2.71 9.04 26.19
CA THR A 149 1.66 9.16 25.17
C THR A 149 1.96 8.36 23.91
N LEU A 150 3.24 8.19 23.55
CA LEU A 150 3.65 7.51 22.31
C LEU A 150 3.77 5.99 22.42
N GLY A 151 4.19 5.48 23.58
CA GLY A 151 4.25 4.04 23.82
C GLY A 151 2.90 3.49 24.26
#